data_AF-A0A9W8J4K3-F1
#
_entry.id   AF-A0A9W8J4K3-F1
#
_cell.length_a   1.000
_cell.length_b   1.000
_cell.length_c   1.000
_cell.angle_alpha   90.00
_cell.angle_beta   90.00
_cell.angle_gamma   90.00
#
_symmetry.space_group_name_H-M   'P 1'
#
loop_
_entity.id
_entity.type
_entity.pdbx_description
1 polymer ?
#
loop_
_entity_poly.entity_id
_entity_poly.type
_entity_poly.pdbx_seq_one_letter_code
_entity_poly.pdbx_strand_id
1 'polypeptide(L)'
;MFKTAASKLAHNTTLPALGGNKDLRFLQDLITAEKTVIIALQKLSADYSKAAEALRAWGQAEGDDLGGTDCLSQQDILSASTALLAQFSAALSQYAAHGHTIRETLKSIRSREEALDELKRRRRTVHRKAEDADKKLSKMGPEHKHLDIQTELLHRLQDEIRGLDSEIMTEEAQLGDFKRASTRIWLGLKFGGLLECCEKGTIVGEYGKLLVSEIPEEITQPGMPRSLYYGHTRINALVNDAVSGVGQISIGSTGRPPLPTIPPKESFSSLDSPIGGGPGQYPVPPPSAGGSGLYPPARRELRAVA
;
A
#
# COMPACT_ATOMS: atom_id res chain seq x y z
N MET A 1 -17.10 -33.56 -29.05
CA MET A 1 -17.82 -32.36 -28.55
C MET A 1 -17.08 -31.83 -27.33
N PHE A 2 -17.16 -30.53 -27.06
CA PHE A 2 -16.39 -29.73 -26.06
C PHE A 2 -15.06 -29.13 -26.55
N LYS A 3 -15.17 -28.13 -27.43
CA LYS A 3 -14.16 -27.06 -27.62
C LYS A 3 -14.87 -25.70 -27.67
N THR A 4 -15.47 -25.21 -26.59
CA THR A 4 -15.91 -23.80 -26.52
C THR A 4 -16.22 -23.35 -25.09
N ALA A 5 -15.18 -23.03 -24.30
CA ALA A 5 -15.37 -22.27 -23.05
C ALA A 5 -14.12 -21.47 -22.62
N ALA A 6 -13.16 -21.23 -23.50
CA ALA A 6 -11.92 -20.50 -23.18
C ALA A 6 -11.71 -19.24 -24.06
N SER A 7 -12.80 -18.60 -24.50
CA SER A 7 -12.75 -17.47 -25.44
C SER A 7 -13.52 -16.23 -24.96
N LYS A 8 -13.69 -16.02 -23.65
CA LYS A 8 -14.47 -14.87 -23.14
C LYS A 8 -13.86 -14.07 -21.97
N LEU A 9 -12.58 -14.21 -21.65
CA LEU A 9 -11.94 -13.43 -20.57
C LEU A 9 -10.57 -12.82 -20.93
N ALA A 10 -10.37 -12.44 -22.19
CA ALA A 10 -9.12 -11.79 -22.64
C ALA A 10 -9.35 -10.45 -23.35
N HIS A 11 -10.31 -9.66 -22.89
CA HIS A 11 -10.49 -8.27 -23.33
C HIS A 11 -10.39 -7.30 -22.16
N ASN A 12 -9.16 -7.07 -21.67
CA ASN A 12 -8.82 -5.77 -21.07
C ASN A 12 -7.32 -5.42 -21.09
N THR A 13 -6.61 -5.77 -22.16
CA THR A 13 -5.25 -5.23 -22.40
C THR A 13 -4.99 -5.12 -23.89
N THR A 14 -5.82 -4.35 -24.57
CA THR A 14 -5.43 -3.72 -25.83
C THR A 14 -4.55 -2.52 -25.46
N LEU A 15 -3.23 -2.71 -25.52
CA LEU A 15 -2.26 -1.64 -25.72
C LEU A 15 -1.99 -1.51 -27.23
N PRO A 16 -2.81 -0.79 -28.01
CA PRO A 16 -2.40 -0.33 -29.33
C PRO A 16 -1.66 1.00 -29.16
N ALA A 17 -0.40 1.03 -29.62
CA ALA A 17 0.34 2.24 -30.00
C ALA A 17 0.69 3.28 -28.92
N LEU A 18 1.28 2.85 -27.79
CA LEU A 18 2.08 3.74 -26.91
C LEU A 18 3.54 3.90 -27.38
N GLY A 19 3.83 3.62 -28.66
CA GLY A 19 5.19 3.66 -29.23
C GLY A 19 5.70 5.06 -29.59
N GLY A 20 4.91 6.12 -29.38
CA GLY A 20 5.24 7.48 -29.82
C GLY A 20 5.51 8.49 -28.70
N ASN A 21 4.90 8.33 -27.52
CA ASN A 21 5.03 9.31 -26.45
C ASN A 21 5.55 8.66 -25.15
N LYS A 22 6.82 8.94 -24.82
CA LYS A 22 7.50 8.40 -23.64
C LYS A 22 6.83 8.86 -22.34
N ASP A 23 6.23 10.05 -22.34
CA ASP A 23 5.62 10.64 -21.14
C ASP A 23 4.35 9.90 -20.73
N LEU A 24 3.51 9.55 -21.71
CA LEU A 24 2.30 8.75 -21.47
C LEU A 24 2.63 7.36 -20.88
N ARG A 25 3.78 6.79 -21.25
CA ARG A 25 4.24 5.51 -20.69
C ARG A 25 4.52 5.64 -19.19
N PHE A 26 5.27 6.65 -18.76
CA PHE A 26 5.61 6.82 -17.35
C PHE A 26 4.36 7.08 -16.49
N LEU A 27 3.41 7.88 -16.98
CA LEU A 27 2.15 8.09 -16.29
C LEU A 27 1.30 6.82 -16.22
N GLN A 28 1.29 6.02 -17.29
CA GLN A 28 0.61 4.73 -17.31
C GLN A 28 1.22 3.73 -16.31
N ASP A 29 2.55 3.69 -16.22
CA ASP A 29 3.28 2.86 -15.26
C ASP A 29 2.91 3.27 -13.83
N LEU A 30 2.85 4.57 -13.53
CA LEU A 30 2.38 5.10 -12.24
C LEU A 30 0.94 4.71 -11.92
N ILE A 31 0.00 4.87 -12.87
CA ILE A 31 -1.42 4.47 -12.70
C ILE A 31 -1.54 2.96 -12.40
N THR A 32 -0.65 2.16 -12.97
CA THR A 32 -0.60 0.71 -12.79
C THR A 32 -0.01 0.35 -11.44
N ALA A 33 1.09 1.00 -11.03
CA ALA A 33 1.69 0.83 -9.72
C ALA A 33 0.72 1.18 -8.58
N GLU A 34 0.00 2.30 -8.71
CA GLU A 34 -1.04 2.68 -7.74
C GLU A 34 -2.18 1.66 -7.67
N LYS A 35 -2.53 1.02 -8.78
CA LYS A 35 -3.52 -0.07 -8.77
C LYS A 35 -3.02 -1.25 -7.93
N THR A 36 -1.75 -1.61 -8.07
CA THR A 36 -1.14 -2.70 -7.31
C THR A 36 -1.14 -2.38 -5.81
N VAL A 37 -0.85 -1.13 -5.43
CA VAL A 37 -0.91 -0.69 -4.02
C VAL A 37 -2.33 -0.84 -3.46
N ILE A 38 -3.36 -0.40 -4.19
CA ILE A 38 -4.76 -0.55 -3.76
C ILE A 38 -5.13 -2.02 -3.53
N ILE A 39 -4.79 -2.89 -4.48
CA ILE A 39 -5.07 -4.33 -4.37
C ILE A 39 -4.36 -4.92 -3.14
N ALA A 40 -3.10 -4.53 -2.90
CA ALA A 40 -2.35 -4.99 -1.74
C ALA A 40 -2.99 -4.52 -0.43
N LEU A 41 -3.45 -3.26 -0.34
CA LEU A 41 -4.14 -2.74 0.84
C LEU A 41 -5.47 -3.45 1.11
N GLN A 42 -6.28 -3.67 0.06
CA GLN A 42 -7.55 -4.40 0.18
C GLN A 42 -7.32 -5.84 0.63
N LYS A 43 -6.32 -6.51 0.06
CA LYS A 43 -5.95 -7.86 0.48
C LYS A 43 -5.48 -7.87 1.94
N LEU A 44 -4.61 -6.93 2.33
CA LEU A 44 -4.12 -6.83 3.70
C LEU A 44 -5.26 -6.60 4.69
N SER A 45 -6.21 -5.72 4.36
CA SER A 45 -7.43 -5.52 5.17
C SER A 45 -8.22 -6.82 5.32
N ALA A 46 -8.50 -7.52 4.22
CA ALA A 46 -9.23 -8.79 4.27
C ALA A 46 -8.50 -9.87 5.09
N ASP A 47 -7.17 -9.97 4.94
CA ASP A 47 -6.34 -10.90 5.69
C ASP A 47 -6.34 -10.57 7.19
N TYR A 48 -6.29 -9.28 7.57
CA TYR A 48 -6.45 -8.84 8.96
C TYR A 48 -7.81 -9.20 9.54
N SER A 49 -8.90 -8.94 8.81
CA SER A 49 -10.25 -9.31 9.25
C SER A 49 -10.37 -10.83 9.44
N LYS A 50 -9.85 -11.62 8.50
CA LYS A 50 -9.86 -13.08 8.60
C LYS A 50 -9.05 -13.58 9.81
N ALA A 51 -7.87 -13.00 10.05
CA ALA A 51 -7.05 -13.35 11.20
C ALA A 51 -7.76 -12.98 12.52
N ALA A 52 -8.42 -11.82 12.58
CA ALA A 52 -9.18 -11.38 13.74
C ALA A 52 -10.39 -12.28 14.03
N GLU A 53 -11.10 -12.76 13.01
CA GLU A 53 -12.19 -13.73 13.18
C GLU A 53 -11.69 -15.10 13.62
N ALA A 54 -10.57 -15.57 13.05
CA ALA A 54 -9.94 -16.82 13.49
C ALA A 54 -9.49 -16.74 14.96
N LEU A 55 -8.96 -15.59 15.39
CA LEU A 55 -8.61 -15.32 16.80
C LEU A 55 -9.83 -15.43 17.72
N ARG A 56 -10.96 -14.80 17.32
CA ARG A 56 -12.22 -14.87 18.06
C ARG A 56 -12.74 -16.30 18.16
N ALA A 57 -12.75 -17.02 17.04
CA ALA A 57 -13.24 -18.39 16.98
C ALA A 57 -12.39 -19.35 17.83
N TRP A 58 -11.06 -19.19 17.82
CA TRP A 58 -10.18 -19.92 18.72
C TRP A 58 -10.48 -19.59 20.19
N GLY A 59 -10.64 -18.30 20.50
CA GLY A 59 -10.92 -17.83 21.86
C GLY A 59 -12.18 -18.43 22.47
N GLN A 60 -13.23 -18.72 21.70
CA GLN A 60 -14.49 -19.30 22.22
C GLN A 60 -14.34 -20.63 22.96
N ALA A 61 -13.25 -21.38 22.72
CA ALA A 61 -12.98 -22.64 23.41
C ALA A 61 -12.16 -22.48 24.70
N GLU A 62 -11.72 -21.26 25.01
CA GLU A 62 -10.87 -20.94 26.16
C GLU A 62 -11.71 -20.58 27.40
N GLY A 63 -11.04 -20.35 28.54
CA GLY A 63 -11.67 -19.94 29.79
C GLY A 63 -12.17 -18.49 29.77
N ASP A 64 -13.01 -18.11 30.73
CA ASP A 64 -13.70 -16.80 30.82
C ASP A 64 -12.78 -15.57 30.74
N ASP A 65 -11.49 -15.72 31.08
CA ASP A 65 -10.45 -14.70 30.93
C ASP A 65 -10.06 -14.44 29.45
N LEU A 66 -9.96 -15.49 28.65
CA LEU A 66 -9.54 -15.44 27.25
C LEU A 66 -10.73 -15.47 26.27
N GLY A 67 -11.80 -16.22 26.59
CA GLY A 67 -13.00 -16.36 25.80
C GLY A 67 -14.23 -16.69 26.64
N GLY A 68 -15.29 -15.89 26.47
CA GLY A 68 -16.51 -16.05 27.28
C GLY A 68 -17.36 -17.24 26.82
N THR A 69 -17.44 -18.29 27.63
CA THR A 69 -18.54 -19.27 27.59
C THR A 69 -19.71 -18.89 28.50
N ASP A 70 -19.53 -17.91 29.40
CA ASP A 70 -20.62 -17.38 30.23
C ASP A 70 -21.31 -16.17 29.57
N CYS A 71 -22.58 -16.38 29.23
CA CYS A 71 -23.47 -15.47 28.49
C CYS A 71 -23.73 -14.10 29.18
N LEU A 72 -23.16 -13.88 30.38
CA LEU A 72 -23.31 -12.65 31.17
C LEU A 72 -22.11 -11.69 31.03
N SER A 73 -20.99 -12.15 30.47
CA SER A 73 -19.83 -11.31 30.16
C SER A 73 -19.87 -10.86 28.69
N GLN A 74 -20.12 -9.58 28.45
CA GLN A 74 -20.30 -9.06 27.08
C GLN A 74 -18.99 -8.94 26.26
N GLN A 75 -17.82 -9.01 26.89
CA GLN A 75 -16.54 -8.81 26.18
C GLN A 75 -15.35 -9.46 26.92
N ASP A 76 -14.75 -10.47 26.29
CA ASP A 76 -13.47 -11.08 26.69
C ASP A 76 -12.28 -10.44 25.94
N ILE A 77 -11.04 -10.78 26.36
CA ILE A 77 -9.81 -10.17 25.85
C ILE A 77 -9.62 -10.44 24.35
N LEU A 78 -9.95 -11.64 23.87
CA LEU A 78 -9.75 -12.01 22.46
C LEU A 78 -10.81 -11.41 21.55
N SER A 79 -12.07 -11.38 21.97
CA SER A 79 -13.18 -10.67 21.33
C SER A 79 -12.91 -9.15 21.27
N ALA A 80 -12.36 -8.56 22.33
CA ALA A 80 -11.91 -7.17 22.36
C ALA A 80 -10.74 -6.92 21.39
N SER A 81 -9.74 -7.82 21.37
CA SER A 81 -8.61 -7.75 20.44
C SER A 81 -9.07 -7.85 18.99
N THR A 82 -10.03 -8.73 18.69
CA THR A 82 -10.69 -8.84 17.38
C THR A 82 -11.36 -7.53 16.99
N ALA A 83 -12.08 -6.88 17.92
CA ALA A 83 -12.72 -5.59 17.66
C ALA A 83 -11.69 -4.50 17.29
N LEU A 84 -10.55 -4.43 17.99
CA LEU A 84 -9.48 -3.48 17.66
C LEU A 84 -8.81 -3.78 16.31
N LEU A 85 -8.55 -5.05 16.01
CA LEU A 85 -8.00 -5.46 14.70
C LEU A 85 -8.96 -5.16 13.55
N ALA A 86 -10.27 -5.27 13.79
CA ALA A 86 -11.29 -4.86 12.82
C ALA A 86 -11.24 -3.35 12.53
N GLN A 87 -10.95 -2.50 13.52
CA GLN A 87 -10.73 -1.06 13.30
C GLN A 87 -9.54 -0.79 12.40
N PHE A 88 -8.42 -1.50 12.59
CA PHE A 88 -7.26 -1.35 11.72
C PHE A 88 -7.52 -1.86 10.30
N SER A 89 -8.25 -2.97 10.16
CA SER A 89 -8.71 -3.44 8.85
C SER A 89 -9.57 -2.40 8.13
N ALA A 90 -10.50 -1.75 8.84
CA ALA A 90 -11.30 -0.67 8.28
C ALA A 90 -10.45 0.53 7.85
N ALA A 91 -9.43 0.90 8.62
CA ALA A 91 -8.49 1.96 8.27
C ALA A 91 -7.70 1.65 6.98
N LEU A 92 -7.25 0.41 6.80
CA LEU A 92 -6.59 -0.05 5.57
C LEU A 92 -7.52 0.02 4.36
N SER A 93 -8.77 -0.41 4.52
CA SER A 93 -9.81 -0.31 3.49
C SER A 93 -10.11 1.14 3.10
N GLN A 94 -10.16 2.04 4.09
CA GLN A 94 -10.34 3.48 3.85
C GLN A 94 -9.15 4.08 3.09
N TYR A 95 -7.91 3.71 3.45
CA TYR A 95 -6.73 4.17 2.72
C TYR A 95 -6.70 3.65 1.27
N ALA A 96 -7.16 2.42 1.03
CA ALA A 96 -7.36 1.89 -0.32
C ALA A 96 -8.40 2.71 -1.11
N ALA A 97 -9.47 3.18 -0.47
CA ALA A 97 -10.48 4.03 -1.09
C ALA A 97 -9.88 5.37 -1.58
N HIS A 98 -9.00 6.00 -0.79
CA HIS A 98 -8.25 7.18 -1.22
C HIS A 98 -7.38 6.90 -2.45
N GLY A 99 -6.78 5.71 -2.53
CA GLY A 99 -6.05 5.24 -3.70
C GLY A 99 -6.88 5.24 -4.99
N HIS A 100 -8.18 4.91 -4.92
CA HIS A 100 -9.06 4.98 -6.09
C HIS A 100 -9.22 6.43 -6.60
N THR A 101 -9.46 7.40 -5.71
CA THR A 101 -9.55 8.82 -6.08
C THR A 101 -8.25 9.35 -6.68
N ILE A 102 -7.09 8.94 -6.12
CA ILE A 102 -5.77 9.26 -6.67
C ILE A 102 -5.64 8.75 -8.11
N ARG A 103 -6.03 7.49 -8.37
CA ARG A 103 -5.97 6.91 -9.72
C ARG A 103 -6.89 7.61 -10.72
N GLU A 104 -8.10 8.01 -10.32
CA GLU A 104 -8.97 8.77 -11.22
C GLU A 104 -8.37 10.14 -11.56
N THR A 105 -7.74 10.80 -10.61
CA THR A 105 -7.00 12.05 -10.85
C THR A 105 -5.86 11.83 -11.86
N LEU A 106 -5.05 10.79 -11.70
CA LEU A 106 -3.97 10.46 -12.64
C LEU A 106 -4.49 10.11 -14.04
N LYS A 107 -5.60 9.39 -14.16
CA LYS A 107 -6.24 9.11 -15.46
C LYS A 107 -6.73 10.39 -16.13
N SER A 108 -7.27 11.34 -15.38
CA SER A 108 -7.70 12.63 -15.94
C SER A 108 -6.53 13.43 -16.54
N ILE A 109 -5.34 13.36 -15.92
CA ILE A 109 -4.11 13.92 -16.49
C ILE A 109 -3.78 13.22 -17.80
N ARG A 110 -3.78 11.88 -17.81
CA ARG A 110 -3.46 11.09 -19.01
C ARG A 110 -4.39 11.41 -20.17
N SER A 111 -5.70 11.49 -19.91
CA SER A 111 -6.68 11.83 -20.96
C SER A 111 -6.47 13.22 -21.56
N ARG A 112 -6.02 14.20 -20.77
CA ARG A 112 -5.67 15.52 -21.32
C ARG A 112 -4.35 15.52 -22.09
N GLU A 113 -3.36 14.73 -21.66
CA GLU A 113 -2.13 14.52 -22.44
C GLU A 113 -2.41 13.87 -23.80
N GLU A 114 -3.27 12.84 -23.82
CA GLU A 114 -3.71 12.17 -25.05
C GLU A 114 -4.44 13.15 -26.00
N ALA A 115 -5.28 14.04 -25.46
CA ALA A 115 -5.97 15.06 -26.26
C ALA A 115 -5.00 16.07 -26.89
N LEU A 116 -4.00 16.54 -26.13
CA LEU A 116 -2.97 17.43 -26.64
C LEU A 116 -2.11 16.74 -27.72
N ASP A 117 -1.78 15.47 -27.54
CA ASP A 117 -1.05 14.68 -28.53
C ASP A 117 -1.81 14.57 -29.86
N GLU A 118 -3.12 14.41 -29.79
CA GLU A 118 -3.98 14.37 -30.98
C GLU A 118 -4.01 15.73 -31.69
N LEU A 119 -4.09 16.85 -30.95
CA LEU A 119 -3.96 18.18 -31.54
C LEU A 119 -2.61 18.35 -32.27
N LYS A 120 -1.51 17.93 -31.63
CA LYS A 120 -0.18 17.96 -32.24
C LYS A 120 -0.08 17.06 -33.48
N ARG A 121 -0.75 15.90 -33.48
CA ARG A 121 -0.83 14.99 -34.63
C ARG A 121 -1.64 15.58 -35.78
N ARG A 122 -2.78 16.20 -35.47
CA ARG A 122 -3.60 16.93 -36.45
C ARG A 122 -2.79 18.05 -37.10
N ARG A 123 -2.09 18.86 -36.30
CA ARG A 123 -1.20 19.93 -36.78
C ARG A 123 -0.12 19.41 -37.73
N ARG A 124 0.57 18.31 -37.40
CA ARG A 124 1.55 17.68 -38.32
C ARG A 124 0.91 17.20 -39.63
N THR A 125 -0.32 16.72 -39.58
CA THR A 125 -1.06 16.23 -40.76
C THR A 125 -1.44 17.40 -41.68
N VAL A 126 -1.97 18.49 -41.12
CA VAL A 126 -2.29 19.71 -41.88
C VAL A 126 -1.02 20.34 -42.46
N HIS A 127 0.07 20.37 -41.69
CA HIS A 127 1.37 20.85 -42.18
C HIS A 127 1.86 20.07 -43.40
N ARG A 128 1.79 18.74 -43.39
CA ARG A 128 2.15 17.92 -44.56
C ARG A 128 1.26 18.22 -45.78
N LYS A 129 -0.04 18.42 -45.57
CA LYS A 129 -0.97 18.82 -46.64
C LYS A 129 -0.60 20.18 -47.23
N ALA A 130 -0.18 21.13 -46.38
CA ALA A 130 0.27 22.45 -46.82
C ALA A 130 1.56 22.33 -47.65
N GLU A 131 2.54 21.54 -47.21
CA GLU A 131 3.76 21.28 -48.00
C GLU A 131 3.47 20.62 -49.35
N ASP A 132 2.52 19.69 -49.40
CA ASP A 132 2.13 19.04 -50.66
C ASP A 132 1.38 20.00 -51.60
N ALA A 133 0.55 20.90 -51.05
CA ALA A 133 -0.10 21.96 -51.82
C ALA A 133 0.92 22.98 -52.35
N ASP A 134 1.88 23.38 -51.52
CA ASP A 134 2.96 24.30 -51.89
C ASP A 134 3.85 23.72 -53.00
N LYS A 135 4.28 22.45 -52.88
CA LYS A 135 5.02 21.74 -53.93
C LYS A 135 4.25 21.57 -55.24
N LYS A 136 2.92 21.51 -55.20
CA LYS A 136 2.08 21.46 -56.41
C LYS A 136 2.00 22.85 -57.03
N LEU A 137 1.79 23.88 -56.21
CA LEU A 137 1.72 25.27 -56.64
C LEU A 137 3.05 25.71 -57.27
N SER A 138 4.19 25.33 -56.70
CA SER A 138 5.52 25.64 -57.23
C SER A 138 5.82 25.02 -58.60
N LYS A 139 5.02 24.04 -59.04
CA LYS A 139 5.12 23.38 -60.36
C LYS A 139 4.08 23.90 -61.35
N MET A 140 3.14 24.74 -60.92
CA MET A 140 2.15 25.35 -61.80
C MET A 140 2.72 26.62 -62.43
N GLY A 141 2.54 26.76 -63.75
CA GLY A 141 2.88 28.00 -64.47
C GLY A 141 1.79 29.08 -64.31
N PRO A 142 2.10 30.35 -64.63
CA PRO A 142 1.21 31.48 -64.42
C PRO A 142 -0.12 31.42 -65.22
N GLU A 143 -0.21 30.60 -66.26
CA GLU A 143 -1.43 30.42 -67.07
C GLU A 143 -2.25 29.17 -66.67
N HIS A 144 -1.90 28.51 -65.57
CA HIS A 144 -2.56 27.26 -65.18
C HIS A 144 -3.97 27.52 -64.62
N LYS A 145 -5.00 26.96 -65.26
CA LYS A 145 -6.44 27.19 -64.94
C LYS A 145 -6.86 26.94 -63.48
N HIS A 146 -6.08 26.18 -62.73
CA HIS A 146 -6.36 25.82 -61.32
C HIS A 146 -5.43 26.50 -60.31
N LEU A 147 -4.61 27.46 -60.74
CA LEU A 147 -3.63 28.13 -59.89
C LEU A 147 -4.28 28.88 -58.73
N ASP A 148 -5.37 29.62 -59.00
CA ASP A 148 -6.11 30.35 -57.97
C ASP A 148 -6.68 29.42 -56.89
N ILE A 149 -7.25 28.28 -57.32
CA ILE A 149 -7.83 27.27 -56.41
C ILE A 149 -6.76 26.65 -55.51
N GLN A 150 -5.57 26.34 -56.05
CA GLN A 150 -4.46 25.80 -55.26
C GLN A 150 -3.88 26.84 -54.30
N THR A 151 -3.81 28.10 -54.72
CA THR A 151 -3.35 29.22 -53.88
C THR A 151 -4.30 29.43 -52.71
N GLU A 152 -5.61 29.44 -52.96
CA GLU A 152 -6.63 29.55 -51.91
C GLU A 152 -6.58 28.35 -50.94
N LEU A 153 -6.38 27.13 -51.46
CA LEU A 153 -6.20 25.95 -50.61
C LEU A 153 -4.97 26.07 -49.70
N LEU A 154 -3.85 26.55 -50.23
CA LEU A 154 -2.63 26.76 -49.45
C LEU A 154 -2.86 27.79 -48.33
N HIS A 155 -3.48 28.93 -48.64
CA HIS A 155 -3.83 29.93 -47.63
C HIS A 155 -4.75 29.35 -46.54
N ARG A 156 -5.78 28.60 -46.93
CA ARG A 156 -6.69 27.95 -45.98
C ARG A 156 -5.96 26.96 -45.05
N LEU A 157 -5.03 26.17 -45.60
CA LEU A 157 -4.22 25.24 -44.80
C LEU A 157 -3.25 25.98 -43.87
N GLN A 158 -2.66 27.09 -44.31
CA GLN A 158 -1.80 27.93 -43.47
C GLN A 158 -2.58 28.56 -42.31
N ASP A 159 -3.81 29.02 -42.56
CA ASP A 159 -4.67 29.57 -41.52
C ASP A 159 -5.12 28.47 -40.53
N GLU A 160 -5.43 27.26 -41.00
CA GLU A 160 -5.69 26.12 -40.10
C GLU A 160 -4.46 25.76 -39.25
N ILE A 161 -3.24 25.81 -39.81
CA ILE A 161 -2.01 25.59 -39.04
C ILE A 161 -1.85 26.64 -37.94
N ARG A 162 -2.07 27.93 -38.25
CA ARG A 162 -2.01 29.01 -37.27
C ARG A 162 -3.06 28.83 -36.16
N GLY A 163 -4.27 28.42 -36.52
CA GLY A 163 -5.32 28.09 -35.57
C GLY A 163 -4.90 26.96 -34.63
N LEU A 164 -4.42 25.84 -35.18
CA LEU A 164 -3.95 24.70 -34.40
C LEU A 164 -2.73 25.03 -33.54
N ASP A 165 -1.80 25.87 -34.01
CA ASP A 165 -0.64 26.30 -33.23
C ASP A 165 -1.09 27.13 -32.01
N SER A 166 -2.08 28.03 -32.17
CA SER A 166 -2.69 28.78 -31.07
C SER A 166 -3.41 27.89 -30.06
N GLU A 167 -4.20 26.92 -30.54
CA GLU A 167 -4.88 25.93 -29.70
C GLU A 167 -3.87 25.08 -28.90
N ILE A 168 -2.82 24.58 -29.55
CA ILE A 168 -1.77 23.79 -28.90
C ILE A 168 -1.07 24.61 -27.82
N MET A 169 -0.68 25.86 -28.10
CA MET A 169 -0.04 26.73 -27.11
C MET A 169 -0.93 26.96 -25.89
N THR A 170 -2.23 27.16 -26.11
CA THR A 170 -3.22 27.36 -25.05
C THR A 170 -3.39 26.09 -24.21
N GLU A 171 -3.57 24.94 -24.85
CA GLU A 171 -3.74 23.65 -24.16
C GLU A 171 -2.47 23.20 -23.43
N GLU A 172 -1.28 23.50 -23.95
CA GLU A 172 -0.01 23.23 -23.25
C GLU A 172 0.09 23.99 -21.93
N ALA A 173 -0.25 25.27 -21.93
CA ALA A 173 -0.26 26.09 -20.72
C ALA A 173 -1.27 25.54 -19.70
N GLN A 174 -2.51 25.30 -20.13
CA GLN A 174 -3.57 24.77 -19.27
C GLN A 174 -3.24 23.38 -18.71
N LEU A 175 -2.66 22.50 -19.52
CA LEU A 175 -2.23 21.17 -19.09
C LEU A 175 -1.12 21.25 -18.03
N GLY A 176 -0.18 22.17 -18.19
CA GLY A 176 0.88 22.42 -17.21
C GLY A 176 0.32 22.80 -15.84
N ASP A 177 -0.63 23.74 -15.81
CA ASP A 177 -1.30 24.15 -14.57
C ASP A 177 -2.18 23.06 -13.98
N PHE A 178 -2.93 22.36 -14.83
CA PHE A 178 -3.77 21.24 -14.43
C PHE A 178 -2.95 20.12 -13.76
N LYS A 179 -1.78 19.77 -14.32
CA LYS A 179 -0.87 18.79 -13.73
C LYS A 179 -0.38 19.22 -12.35
N ARG A 180 0.02 20.49 -12.18
CA ARG A 180 0.45 21.02 -10.88
C ARG A 180 -0.66 20.98 -9.84
N ALA A 181 -1.85 21.46 -10.20
CA ALA A 181 -3.02 21.45 -9.31
C ALA A 181 -3.43 20.02 -8.93
N SER A 182 -3.54 19.13 -9.92
CA SER A 182 -3.86 17.72 -9.71
C SER A 182 -2.82 17.03 -8.84
N THR A 183 -1.53 17.32 -9.06
CA THR A 183 -0.43 16.75 -8.27
C THR A 183 -0.49 17.15 -6.82
N ARG A 184 -0.77 18.42 -6.54
CA ARG A 184 -1.01 18.88 -5.17
C ARG A 184 -2.16 18.12 -4.51
N ILE A 185 -3.27 17.93 -5.22
CA ILE A 185 -4.46 17.24 -4.69
C ILE A 185 -4.16 15.78 -4.39
N TRP A 186 -3.64 15.02 -5.36
CA TRP A 186 -3.49 13.58 -5.19
C TRP A 186 -2.34 13.23 -4.22
N LEU A 187 -1.24 14.01 -4.18
CA LEU A 187 -0.21 13.83 -3.16
C LEU A 187 -0.70 14.20 -1.76
N GLY A 188 -1.49 15.29 -1.64
CA GLY A 188 -2.13 15.65 -0.38
C GLY A 188 -3.01 14.53 0.15
N LEU A 189 -3.81 13.90 -0.72
CA LEU A 189 -4.64 12.76 -0.36
C LEU A 189 -3.81 11.50 -0.04
N LYS A 190 -2.73 11.24 -0.79
CA LYS A 190 -1.84 10.09 -0.56
C LYS A 190 -1.21 10.16 0.82
N PHE A 191 -0.58 11.28 1.16
CA PHE A 191 0.11 11.44 2.44
C PHE A 191 -0.88 11.66 3.59
N GLY A 192 -1.98 12.39 3.37
CA GLY A 192 -3.02 12.57 4.37
C GLY A 192 -3.71 11.26 4.76
N GLY A 193 -4.08 10.44 3.77
CA GLY A 193 -4.68 9.12 4.01
C GLY A 193 -3.69 8.12 4.62
N LEU A 194 -2.40 8.22 4.29
CA LEU A 194 -1.35 7.42 4.94
C LEU A 194 -1.23 7.79 6.42
N LEU A 195 -1.16 9.08 6.73
CA LEU A 195 -1.07 9.57 8.10
C LEU A 195 -2.26 9.12 8.93
N GLU A 196 -3.48 9.33 8.43
CA GLU A 196 -4.72 8.86 9.07
C GLU A 196 -4.67 7.35 9.37
N CYS A 197 -4.27 6.54 8.40
CA CYS A 197 -4.18 5.09 8.58
C CYS A 197 -3.16 4.70 9.67
N CYS A 198 -2.00 5.36 9.69
CA CYS A 198 -0.93 5.10 10.67
C CYS A 198 -1.32 5.55 12.08
N GLU A 199 -2.00 6.69 12.22
CA GLU A 199 -2.49 7.19 13.51
C GLU A 199 -3.55 6.28 14.10
N LYS A 200 -4.54 5.86 13.28
CA LYS A 200 -5.52 4.83 13.69
C LYS A 200 -4.83 3.52 14.10
N GLY A 201 -3.81 3.10 13.35
CA GLY A 201 -2.99 1.93 13.67
C GLY A 201 -2.22 2.06 14.99
N THR A 202 -1.75 3.25 15.32
CA THR A 202 -1.06 3.52 16.60
C THR A 202 -2.01 3.38 17.77
N ILE A 203 -3.21 3.97 17.69
CA ILE A 203 -4.25 3.81 18.72
C ILE A 203 -4.58 2.33 18.91
N VAL A 204 -4.90 1.62 17.82
CA VAL A 204 -5.21 0.18 17.86
C VAL A 204 -4.07 -0.62 18.50
N GLY A 205 -2.82 -0.34 18.11
CA GLY A 205 -1.65 -1.05 18.63
C GLY A 205 -1.37 -0.79 20.11
N GLU A 206 -1.59 0.43 20.59
CA GLU A 206 -1.38 0.79 22.00
C GLU A 206 -2.47 0.21 22.90
N TYR A 207 -3.75 0.37 22.53
CA TYR A 207 -4.85 -0.24 23.28
C TYR A 207 -4.80 -1.77 23.22
N GLY A 208 -4.34 -2.36 22.12
CA GLY A 208 -4.08 -3.80 22.03
C GLY A 208 -3.06 -4.29 23.06
N LYS A 209 -1.98 -3.54 23.31
CA LYS A 209 -1.01 -3.88 24.38
C LYS A 209 -1.63 -3.76 25.77
N LEU A 210 -2.49 -2.76 25.98
CA LEU A 210 -3.22 -2.60 27.24
C LEU A 210 -4.15 -3.79 27.49
N LEU A 211 -4.88 -4.26 26.47
CA LEU A 211 -5.70 -5.47 26.57
C LEU A 211 -4.88 -6.71 26.93
N VAL A 212 -3.73 -6.91 26.27
CA VAL A 212 -2.82 -8.03 26.59
C VAL A 212 -2.34 -7.95 28.04
N SER A 213 -2.17 -6.76 28.60
CA SER A 213 -1.73 -6.59 29.99
C SER A 213 -2.77 -7.03 31.03
N GLU A 214 -4.03 -7.23 30.62
CA GLU A 214 -5.12 -7.73 31.48
C GLU A 214 -5.20 -9.27 31.52
N ILE A 215 -4.35 -9.99 30.77
CA ILE A 215 -4.32 -11.45 30.78
C ILE A 215 -3.69 -11.93 32.11
N PRO A 216 -4.38 -12.77 32.91
CA PRO A 216 -3.81 -13.34 34.12
C PRO A 216 -2.73 -14.38 33.78
N GLU A 217 -1.54 -14.23 34.38
CA GLU A 217 -0.42 -15.17 34.22
C GLU A 217 -0.28 -16.14 35.42
N GLU A 218 -1.24 -16.15 36.33
CA GLU A 218 -1.21 -17.02 37.52
C GLU A 218 -1.18 -18.51 37.13
N ILE A 219 -0.19 -19.23 37.68
CA ILE A 219 -0.05 -20.67 37.43
C ILE A 219 -1.15 -21.42 38.18
N THR A 220 -2.05 -22.05 37.42
CA THR A 220 -3.07 -22.92 37.99
C THR A 220 -2.44 -24.24 38.43
N GLN A 221 -2.67 -24.64 39.69
CA GLN A 221 -2.19 -25.93 40.19
C GLN A 221 -2.96 -27.08 39.54
N PRO A 222 -2.31 -28.20 39.15
CA PRO A 222 -3.00 -29.35 38.59
C PRO A 222 -4.13 -29.86 39.48
N GLY A 223 -5.33 -30.01 38.91
CA GLY A 223 -6.53 -30.45 39.63
C GLY A 223 -7.29 -29.34 40.38
N MET A 224 -6.78 -28.11 40.39
CA MET A 224 -7.49 -26.94 40.94
C MET A 224 -8.12 -26.09 39.81
N PRO A 225 -9.28 -25.45 40.06
CA PRO A 225 -9.85 -24.51 39.11
C PRO A 225 -8.98 -23.25 38.98
N ARG A 226 -9.08 -22.57 37.83
CA ARG A 226 -8.47 -21.25 37.60
C ARG A 226 -9.18 -20.18 38.45
N SER A 227 -8.44 -19.15 38.84
CA SER A 227 -8.98 -17.95 39.49
C SER A 227 -10.07 -17.29 38.64
N LEU A 228 -11.12 -16.79 39.28
CA LEU A 228 -12.20 -16.05 38.60
C LEU A 228 -11.64 -14.76 37.98
N TYR A 229 -12.11 -14.45 36.78
CA TYR A 229 -11.70 -13.24 36.07
C TYR A 229 -12.63 -12.06 36.38
N TYR A 230 -12.05 -10.89 36.64
CA TYR A 230 -12.80 -9.67 37.03
C TYR A 230 -12.49 -8.46 36.13
N GLY A 231 -11.70 -8.63 35.06
CA GLY A 231 -11.21 -7.52 34.24
C GLY A 231 -12.18 -7.02 33.15
N HIS A 232 -13.36 -7.63 32.99
CA HIS A 232 -14.30 -7.30 31.90
C HIS A 232 -14.69 -5.83 31.82
N THR A 233 -14.90 -5.15 32.95
CA THR A 233 -15.23 -3.71 32.96
C THR A 233 -14.08 -2.88 32.39
N ARG A 234 -12.84 -3.24 32.68
CA ARG A 234 -11.65 -2.55 32.18
C ARG A 234 -11.42 -2.81 30.70
N ILE A 235 -11.58 -4.06 30.24
CA ILE A 235 -11.56 -4.41 28.80
C ILE A 235 -12.55 -3.55 28.02
N ASN A 236 -13.80 -3.49 28.49
CA ASN A 236 -14.85 -2.72 27.84
C ASN A 236 -14.51 -1.23 27.75
N ALA A 237 -13.97 -0.64 28.82
CA ALA A 237 -13.52 0.75 28.81
C ALA A 237 -12.41 0.97 27.77
N LEU A 238 -11.39 0.11 27.75
CA LEU A 238 -10.28 0.19 26.79
C LEU A 238 -10.76 0.11 25.33
N VAL A 239 -11.69 -0.78 25.01
CA VAL A 239 -12.26 -0.89 23.66
C VAL A 239 -13.05 0.37 23.28
N ASN A 240 -13.89 0.87 24.18
CA ASN A 240 -14.68 2.08 23.92
C ASN A 240 -13.81 3.32 23.71
N ASP A 241 -12.75 3.47 24.50
CA ASP A 241 -11.79 4.55 24.36
C ASP A 241 -11.01 4.45 23.05
N ALA A 242 -10.58 3.23 22.66
CA ALA A 242 -9.91 3.00 21.39
C ALA A 242 -10.80 3.32 20.19
N VAL A 243 -12.06 2.85 20.19
CA VAL A 243 -13.03 3.12 19.11
C VAL A 243 -13.32 4.61 19.00
N SER A 244 -13.49 5.29 20.14
CA SER A 244 -13.69 6.75 20.17
C SER A 244 -12.45 7.48 19.64
N GLY A 245 -11.25 7.07 20.03
CA GLY A 245 -10.00 7.65 19.56
C GLY A 245 -9.81 7.47 18.05
N VAL A 246 -10.05 6.26 17.53
CA VAL A 246 -10.00 5.96 16.07
C VAL A 246 -11.01 6.82 15.30
N GLY A 247 -12.22 7.00 15.84
CA GLY A 247 -13.29 7.79 15.21
C GLY A 247 -12.99 9.30 15.12
N GLN A 248 -12.10 9.82 15.95
CA GLN A 248 -11.68 11.23 15.93
C GLN A 248 -10.60 11.54 14.89
N ILE A 249 -9.95 10.52 14.32
CA ILE A 249 -8.90 10.71 13.32
C ILE A 249 -9.54 10.86 11.93
N SER A 250 -9.25 11.98 11.28
CA SER A 250 -9.64 12.28 9.91
C SER A 250 -8.55 13.05 9.17
N ILE A 251 -8.51 12.97 7.84
CA ILE A 251 -7.62 13.79 7.01
C ILE A 251 -7.82 15.28 7.32
N GLY A 252 -6.85 15.90 7.99
CA GLY A 252 -6.86 17.32 8.37
C GLY A 252 -7.11 17.61 9.86
N SER A 253 -7.35 16.59 10.70
CA SER A 253 -7.37 16.78 12.15
C SER A 253 -5.95 17.07 12.65
N THR A 254 -5.72 18.24 13.23
CA THR A 254 -4.44 18.64 13.84
C THR A 254 -4.40 18.37 15.35
N GLY A 255 -5.43 17.72 15.90
CA GLY A 255 -5.55 17.44 17.33
C GLY A 255 -5.31 15.97 17.63
N ARG A 256 -4.07 15.62 18.01
CA ARG A 256 -3.78 14.33 18.64
C ARG A 256 -4.42 14.32 20.04
N PRO A 257 -5.38 13.44 20.36
CA PRO A 257 -5.78 13.23 21.75
C PRO A 257 -4.58 12.66 22.54
N PRO A 258 -4.37 13.07 23.81
CA PRO A 258 -3.24 12.60 24.59
C PRO A 258 -3.30 11.08 24.76
N LEU A 259 -2.21 10.40 24.42
CA LEU A 259 -2.11 8.95 24.57
C LEU A 259 -2.08 8.55 26.05
N PRO A 260 -2.71 7.43 26.43
CA PRO A 260 -2.51 6.83 27.75
C PRO A 260 -1.03 6.45 27.93
N THR A 261 -0.40 6.95 28.99
CA THR A 261 0.99 6.58 29.31
C THR A 261 0.99 5.18 29.91
N ILE A 262 1.65 4.22 29.26
CA ILE A 262 1.83 2.87 29.79
C ILE A 262 2.83 2.97 30.96
N PRO A 263 2.48 2.59 32.21
CA PRO A 263 3.46 2.49 33.28
C PRO A 263 4.50 1.42 32.93
N PRO A 264 5.81 1.64 33.19
CA PRO A 264 6.82 0.64 32.89
C PRO A 264 6.52 -0.66 33.63
N LYS A 265 6.27 -1.76 32.91
CA LYS A 265 6.34 -3.11 33.50
C LYS A 265 7.81 -3.36 33.82
N GLU A 266 8.10 -3.65 35.09
CA GLU A 266 9.42 -4.04 35.56
C GLU A 266 9.97 -5.16 34.68
N SER A 267 11.19 -4.96 34.20
CA SER A 267 11.93 -5.93 33.41
C SER A 267 12.03 -7.24 34.17
N PHE A 268 11.57 -8.33 33.56
CA PHE A 268 11.99 -9.68 33.94
C PHE A 268 13.51 -9.77 33.76
N SER A 269 14.23 -9.45 34.82
CA SER A 269 15.66 -9.67 34.94
C SER A 269 15.91 -11.17 34.97
N SER A 270 16.68 -11.61 33.98
CA SER A 270 17.34 -12.90 33.85
C SER A 270 17.77 -13.51 35.19
N LEU A 271 17.44 -14.79 35.35
CA LEU A 271 18.09 -15.73 36.25
C LEU A 271 19.61 -15.57 36.19
N ASP A 272 20.21 -15.08 37.27
CA ASP A 272 21.57 -15.45 37.62
C ASP A 272 21.65 -15.57 39.14
N SER A 273 21.94 -16.79 39.60
CA SER A 273 22.10 -17.11 41.02
C SER A 273 23.44 -16.57 41.54
N PRO A 274 23.51 -16.07 42.78
CA PRO A 274 24.71 -15.48 43.32
C PRO A 274 25.50 -16.52 44.12
N ILE A 275 26.84 -16.59 43.95
CA ILE A 275 27.79 -16.66 45.08
C ILE A 275 29.11 -16.03 44.61
N GLY A 276 29.46 -14.88 45.17
CA GLY A 276 30.75 -14.24 45.02
C GLY A 276 31.78 -14.76 46.04
N GLY A 277 33.06 -14.62 45.69
CA GLY A 277 34.16 -14.84 46.64
C GLY A 277 35.56 -14.71 46.04
N GLY A 278 36.14 -13.50 46.10
CA GLY A 278 37.57 -13.26 46.39
C GLY A 278 38.60 -13.33 45.24
N PRO A 279 39.55 -12.37 45.15
CA PRO A 279 40.67 -12.40 44.20
C PRO A 279 41.88 -13.11 44.83
N GLY A 280 42.43 -14.14 44.18
CA GLY A 280 43.63 -14.81 44.68
C GLY A 280 44.18 -15.91 43.80
N GLN A 281 45.38 -15.67 43.26
CA GLN A 281 46.45 -16.63 42.97
C GLN A 281 46.12 -17.89 42.15
N TYR A 282 46.63 -17.92 40.91
CA TYR A 282 46.89 -19.17 40.19
C TYR A 282 48.19 -19.81 40.67
N PRO A 283 48.20 -21.10 41.03
CA PRO A 283 49.40 -21.92 40.98
C PRO A 283 49.34 -22.90 39.79
N VAL A 284 50.47 -23.02 39.11
CA VAL A 284 50.81 -24.05 38.11
C VAL A 284 51.96 -24.89 38.74
N PRO A 285 52.30 -26.12 38.30
CA PRO A 285 51.59 -27.40 38.06
C PRO A 285 52.12 -28.52 39.01
N PRO A 286 51.97 -29.85 38.72
CA PRO A 286 53.08 -30.54 38.05
C PRO A 286 52.66 -31.58 36.98
N PRO A 287 53.63 -32.07 36.15
CA PRO A 287 53.37 -32.81 34.92
C PRO A 287 53.60 -34.32 35.04
N SER A 288 52.89 -35.11 34.22
CA SER A 288 53.27 -36.46 33.70
C SER A 288 52.01 -37.17 33.20
N ALA A 289 51.96 -38.01 32.17
CA ALA A 289 52.88 -38.42 31.11
C ALA A 289 52.06 -39.32 30.16
N GLY A 290 52.36 -39.28 28.86
CA GLY A 290 52.24 -40.45 27.98
C GLY A 290 50.91 -40.69 27.22
N GLY A 291 51.06 -40.83 25.89
CA GLY A 291 50.16 -41.62 25.04
C GLY A 291 49.42 -40.82 23.96
N SER A 292 50.06 -40.38 22.86
CA SER A 292 50.22 -41.10 21.58
C SER A 292 48.92 -41.42 20.81
N GLY A 293 48.79 -40.89 19.59
CA GLY A 293 47.96 -41.45 18.50
C GLY A 293 46.92 -40.47 17.93
N LEU A 294 47.25 -39.74 16.86
CA LEU A 294 46.93 -40.09 15.45
C LEU A 294 45.50 -39.69 15.01
N TYR A 295 45.41 -38.51 14.39
CA TYR A 295 44.56 -38.25 13.21
C TYR A 295 45.15 -38.97 11.97
N PRO A 296 44.52 -39.10 10.77
CA PRO A 296 43.18 -38.70 10.26
C PRO A 296 42.56 -39.87 9.39
N PRO A 297 41.76 -39.71 8.29
CA PRO A 297 41.09 -38.55 7.69
C PRO A 297 39.61 -38.74 7.22
N ALA A 298 39.07 -37.60 6.78
CA ALA A 298 37.86 -37.43 5.98
C ALA A 298 37.86 -38.24 4.67
N ARG A 299 36.69 -38.72 4.25
CA ARG A 299 36.44 -39.23 2.89
C ARG A 299 35.25 -38.52 2.25
N ARG A 300 35.48 -38.09 1.02
CA ARG A 300 34.58 -37.44 0.08
C ARG A 300 34.18 -38.45 -1.00
N GLU A 301 33.02 -38.22 -1.62
CA GLU A 301 32.46 -38.83 -2.86
C GLU A 301 31.81 -40.23 -2.70
N LEU A 302 30.64 -40.54 -3.27
CA LEU A 302 30.25 -40.40 -4.68
C LEU A 302 28.72 -40.33 -4.91
N ARG A 303 28.42 -39.83 -6.12
CA ARG A 303 27.18 -39.67 -6.87
C ARG A 303 26.25 -40.91 -7.04
N ALA A 304 24.95 -40.59 -7.00
CA ALA A 304 23.90 -40.78 -8.04
C ALA A 304 23.20 -42.13 -8.32
N VAL A 305 21.92 -41.94 -8.68
CA VAL A 305 20.99 -42.71 -9.54
C VAL A 305 20.11 -43.77 -8.86
N ALA A 306 18.85 -43.41 -8.62
CA ALA A 306 17.66 -43.98 -9.28
C ALA A 306 16.48 -43.00 -9.14
#